data_AF-A0A161JQN2-F1
#
_entry.id   AF-A0A161JQN2-F1
#
_cell.length_a   1.000
_cell.length_b   1.000
_cell.length_c   1.000
_cell.angle_alpha   90.00
_cell.angle_beta   90.00
_cell.angle_gamma   90.00
#
_symmetry.space_group_name_H-M   'P 1'
#
loop_
_entity.id
_entity.type
_entity.pdbx_description
1 polymer ?
#
loop_
_entity_poly.entity_id
_entity_poly.type
_entity_poly.pdbx_seq_one_letter_code
_entity_poly.pdbx_strand_id
1 'polypeptide(L)' 'MNHDTTQSDWRIVANCLESQNYISIVKGLVHHFTAIENEEILEKIYEDFMNDDSITTVLNNDFQEIINYYLSK' A
#
# COMPACT_ATOMS: atom_id res chain seq x y z
N MET A 1 37.32 5.96 -3.09
CA MET A 1 36.23 5.17 -2.49
C MET A 1 34.97 5.97 -2.76
N ASN A 2 34.19 5.59 -3.78
CA ASN A 2 33.03 6.38 -4.20
C ASN A 2 31.87 6.12 -3.24
N HIS A 3 31.29 7.19 -2.72
CA HIS A 3 30.02 7.15 -2.01
C HIS A 3 28.90 6.98 -3.03
N ASP A 4 28.67 5.74 -3.47
CA ASP A 4 27.38 5.38 -4.03
C ASP A 4 26.38 5.43 -2.88
N THR A 5 25.69 6.56 -2.75
CA THR A 5 24.55 6.69 -1.84
C THR A 5 23.48 5.74 -2.36
N THR A 6 23.47 4.51 -1.89
CA THR A 6 22.34 3.60 -2.05
C THR A 6 21.15 4.34 -1.46
N GLN A 7 20.34 4.95 -2.32
CA GLN A 7 19.07 5.50 -1.92
C GLN A 7 18.34 4.31 -1.31
N SER A 8 18.16 4.34 0.02
CA SER A 8 17.71 3.17 0.77
C SER A 8 16.49 2.58 0.09
N ASP A 9 16.44 1.25 -0.09
CA ASP A 9 15.44 0.57 -0.92
C ASP A 9 13.99 1.00 -0.58
N TRP A 10 13.72 1.36 0.67
CA TRP A 10 12.42 1.88 1.09
C TRP A 10 12.07 3.27 0.50
N ARG A 11 13.04 4.16 0.25
CA ARG A 11 12.79 5.45 -0.44
C ARG A 11 12.41 5.24 -1.89
N ILE A 12 12.96 4.22 -2.54
CA ILE A 12 12.59 3.86 -3.91
C ILE A 12 11.15 3.33 -3.93
N VAL A 13 10.81 2.44 -3.00
CA VAL A 13 9.45 1.93 -2.84
C VAL A 13 8.46 3.05 -2.50
N ALA A 14 8.82 3.95 -1.59
CA ALA A 14 7.97 5.08 -1.20
C ALA A 14 7.70 6.03 -2.38
N ASN A 15 8.74 6.43 -3.12
CA ASN A 15 8.60 7.28 -4.31
C ASN A 15 7.77 6.59 -5.40
N CYS A 16 7.92 5.27 -5.57
CA CYS A 16 7.12 4.48 -6.49
C CYS A 16 5.64 4.52 -6.09
N LEU A 17 5.32 4.24 -4.82
CA LEU A 17 3.95 4.28 -4.31
C LEU A 17 3.34 5.68 -4.41
N GLU A 18 4.08 6.74 -4.07
CA GLU A 18 3.61 8.13 -4.18
C GLU A 18 3.27 8.53 -5.63
N SER A 19 3.95 7.93 -6.62
CA SER A 19 3.67 8.17 -8.04
C SER A 19 2.42 7.45 -8.58
N GLN A 20 1.83 6.55 -7.80
CA GLN A 20 0.68 5.75 -8.22
C GLN A 20 -0.63 6.29 -7.63
N ASN A 21 -1.74 6.10 -8.37
CA ASN A 21 -3.05 6.32 -7.81
C ASN A 21 -3.28 5.31 -6.68
N TYR A 22 -3.85 5.77 -5.57
CA TYR A 22 -4.29 4.94 -4.45
C TYR A 22 -5.04 3.66 -4.89
N ILE A 23 -5.94 3.78 -5.88
CA ILE A 23 -6.70 2.66 -6.46
C ILE A 23 -5.76 1.60 -7.03
N SER A 24 -4.76 2.02 -7.82
CA SER A 24 -3.77 1.14 -8.44
C SER A 24 -2.88 0.46 -7.41
N ILE A 25 -2.57 1.13 -6.30
CA ILE A 25 -1.80 0.55 -5.19
C ILE A 25 -2.59 -0.58 -4.54
N VAL A 26 -3.86 -0.34 -4.20
CA VAL A 26 -4.73 -1.34 -3.57
C VAL A 26 -4.91 -2.55 -4.47
N LYS A 27 -5.25 -2.33 -5.75
CA LYS A 27 -5.40 -3.42 -6.73
C LYS A 27 -4.10 -4.21 -6.92
N GLY A 28 -2.96 -3.51 -6.97
CA GLY A 28 -1.64 -4.14 -7.07
C GLY A 28 -1.31 -5.03 -5.87
N LEU A 29 -1.67 -4.60 -4.66
CA LEU A 29 -1.51 -5.41 -3.45
C LEU A 29 -2.41 -6.65 -3.47
N VAL A 30 -3.68 -6.50 -3.84
CA VAL A 30 -4.61 -7.64 -3.98
C VAL A 30 -4.07 -8.63 -5.00
N HIS A 31 -3.66 -8.16 -6.19
CA HIS A 31 -3.05 -8.99 -7.22
C HIS A 31 -1.82 -9.74 -6.69
N HIS A 32 -0.90 -9.06 -6.00
CA HIS A 32 0.32 -9.66 -5.46
C HIS A 32 0.05 -10.81 -4.49
N PHE A 33 -0.92 -10.66 -3.59
CA PHE A 33 -1.21 -11.67 -2.58
C PHE A 33 -2.15 -12.79 -3.05
N THR A 34 -3.00 -12.53 -4.04
CA THR A 34 -4.05 -13.47 -4.47
C THR A 34 -3.82 -14.07 -5.86
N ALA A 35 -2.85 -13.57 -6.62
CA ALA A 35 -2.58 -13.91 -8.03
C ALA A 35 -3.79 -13.71 -8.98
N ILE A 36 -4.74 -12.84 -8.62
CA ILE A 36 -5.89 -12.49 -9.48
C ILE A 36 -5.41 -11.55 -10.60
N GLU A 37 -5.46 -12.00 -11.84
CA GLU A 37 -5.06 -11.22 -13.02
C GLU A 37 -6.23 -10.46 -13.68
N ASN A 38 -7.47 -10.79 -13.33
CA ASN A 38 -8.64 -10.20 -13.96
C ASN A 38 -8.94 -8.81 -13.36
N GLU A 39 -8.72 -7.77 -14.16
CA GLU A 39 -8.94 -6.37 -13.77
C GLU A 39 -10.39 -6.07 -13.35
N GLU A 40 -11.40 -6.70 -13.96
CA GLU A 40 -12.80 -6.51 -13.56
C GLU A 40 -13.07 -7.10 -12.17
N ILE A 41 -12.40 -8.20 -11.83
CA ILE A 41 -12.49 -8.79 -10.49
C ILE A 41 -11.75 -7.90 -9.48
N LEU A 42 -10.59 -7.35 -9.84
CA LEU A 42 -9.85 -6.40 -9.00
C LEU A 42 -10.63 -5.10 -8.78
N GLU A 43 -11.32 -4.59 -9.80
CA GLU A 43 -12.22 -3.44 -9.68
C GLU A 43 -13.39 -3.72 -8.74
N LYS A 44 -14.06 -4.87 -8.87
CA LYS A 44 -15.15 -5.25 -7.96
C LYS A 44 -14.67 -5.40 -6.52
N ILE A 45 -13.52 -6.03 -6.29
CA ILE A 45 -12.91 -6.12 -4.96
C ILE A 45 -12.59 -4.73 -4.42
N TYR A 46 -12.07 -3.84 -5.26
CA TYR A 46 -11.84 -2.46 -4.86
C TYR A 46 -13.16 -1.77 -4.48
N GLU A 47 -14.18 -1.78 -5.34
CA GLU A 47 -15.48 -1.16 -5.08
C GLU A 47 -16.17 -1.71 -3.82
N ASP A 48 -16.14 -3.02 -3.62
CA ASP A 48 -16.79 -3.71 -2.50
C ASP A 48 -16.11 -3.46 -1.14
N PHE A 49 -14.78 -3.29 -1.11
CA PHE A 49 -13.99 -3.16 0.13
C PHE A 49 -13.45 -1.74 0.41
N MET A 50 -13.52 -0.79 -0.53
CA MET A 50 -13.12 0.61 -0.30
C MET A 50 -14.29 1.54 0.02
N ASN A 51 -15.51 1.19 -0.40
CA ASN A 51 -16.68 2.05 -0.18
C ASN A 51 -17.23 2.01 1.26
N ASP A 52 -16.66 1.19 2.14
CA ASP A 52 -17.22 0.94 3.47
C ASP A 52 -16.14 0.79 4.54
N ASP A 53 -15.31 1.82 4.80
CA ASP A 53 -14.33 1.93 5.92
C ASP A 53 -13.48 0.68 6.24
N SER A 54 -13.46 -0.32 5.34
CA SER A 54 -13.08 -1.70 5.61
C SER A 54 -11.64 -1.92 5.21
N ILE A 55 -11.09 -1.14 4.28
CA ILE A 55 -9.65 -1.11 4.02
C ILE A 55 -8.87 -0.56 5.22
N THR A 56 -9.44 0.38 5.98
CA THR A 56 -8.93 0.85 7.28
C THR A 56 -8.96 -0.26 8.32
N THR A 57 -9.92 -1.18 8.22
CA THR A 57 -10.05 -2.35 9.09
C THR A 57 -9.08 -3.47 8.68
N VAL A 58 -8.84 -3.66 7.38
CA VAL A 58 -7.83 -4.57 6.81
C VAL A 58 -6.41 -4.12 7.16
N LEU A 59 -6.16 -2.81 7.21
CA LEU A 59 -4.88 -2.22 7.63
C LEU A 59 -4.71 -2.14 9.15
N ASN A 60 -5.74 -2.48 9.93
CA ASN A 60 -5.71 -2.70 11.38
C ASN A 60 -5.44 -1.45 12.26
N ASN A 61 -6.21 -1.32 13.35
CA ASN A 61 -5.99 -0.32 14.40
C ASN A 61 -4.60 -0.43 15.03
N ASP A 62 -4.05 -1.65 15.14
CA ASP A 62 -2.70 -1.87 15.68
C ASP A 62 -1.62 -1.20 14.80
N PHE A 63 -1.85 -1.11 13.48
CA PHE A 63 -0.92 -0.46 12.57
C PHE A 63 -0.97 1.06 12.71
N GLN A 64 -2.17 1.61 12.91
CA GLN A 64 -2.38 3.01 13.28
C GLN A 64 -1.70 3.35 14.62
N GLU A 65 -1.82 2.51 15.65
CA GLU A 65 -1.11 2.69 16.93
C GLU A 65 0.41 2.67 16.76
N ILE A 66 0.94 1.74 15.95
CA ILE A 66 2.37 1.67 15.66
C ILE A 66 2.85 2.92 14.91
N ILE A 67 2.11 3.38 13.89
CA ILE A 67 2.42 4.62 13.17
C ILE A 67 2.44 5.82 14.13
N ASN A 68 1.41 5.96 14.96
CA ASN A 68 1.30 7.05 15.93
C ASN A 68 2.42 7.02 16.98
N TYR A 69 2.84 5.85 17.44
CA TYR A 69 3.99 5.69 18.33
C TYR A 69 5.29 6.21 17.72
N TYR A 70 5.56 5.93 16.45
CA TYR A 70 6.77 6.41 15.77
C TYR A 70 6.71 7.89 15.37
N LEU A 71 5.52 8.44 15.07
CA LEU A 71 5.35 9.87 14.75
C LEU A 71 5.39 10.79 15.98
N SER A 72 5.06 10.27 17.16
CA SER A 72 5.08 11.03 18.42
C SER A 72 6.45 11.03 19.12
N LYS A 73 7.46 10.39 18.52
CA LYS A 73 8.83 10.28 19.04
C LYS A 73 9.76 11.26 18.33
#